data_AF-A0AAV3GFW5-F1
#
_entry.id   AF-A0AAV3GFW5-F1
#
_cell.length_a   1.000
_cell.length_b   1.000
_cell.length_c   1.000
_cell.angle_alpha   90.00
_cell.angle_beta   90.00
_cell.angle_gamma   90.00
#
_symmetry.space_group_name_H-M   'P 1'
#
loop_
_entity.id
_entity.type
_entity.pdbx_description
1 polymer ?
#
loop_
_entity_poly.entity_id
_entity_poly.type
_entity_poly.pdbx_seq_one_letter_code
_entity_poly.pdbx_strand_id
1 'polypeptide(L)'
;MEQPEKNIKLAYDGEIHLAVGASKTEKKWKNRQMSWSDFTQRLKTPTVTQETVEDYKKMPKSKQGEVKDVGAFIGGWLKEGRRKRG
;
A
#
# COMPACT_ATOMS: atom_id res chain seq x y z
N MET A 1 10.51 15.08 -6.78
CA MET A 1 10.10 13.77 -6.23
C MET A 1 11.30 13.27 -5.43
N GLU A 2 11.44 13.77 -4.21
CA GLU A 2 12.55 13.42 -3.33
C GLU A 2 12.38 11.95 -2.92
N GLN A 3 13.38 11.13 -3.23
CA GLN A 3 13.40 9.75 -2.74
C GLN A 3 13.70 9.82 -1.24
N PRO A 4 12.89 9.17 -0.38
CA PRO A 4 13.14 9.18 1.05
C PRO A 4 14.50 8.53 1.34
N GLU A 5 15.29 9.13 2.23
CA GLU A 5 16.64 8.66 2.52
C GLU A 5 16.62 7.24 3.08
N LYS A 6 17.37 6.33 2.43
CA LYS A 6 17.43 4.91 2.75
C LYS A 6 18.18 4.65 4.05
N ASN A 7 17.54 4.87 5.20
CA ASN A 7 18.19 4.70 6.51
C ASN A 7 17.86 3.38 7.23
N ILE A 8 17.56 2.31 6.49
CA ILE A 8 17.35 0.97 7.07
C ILE A 8 18.48 0.04 6.63
N LYS A 9 19.39 -0.28 7.55
CA LYS A 9 20.39 -1.33 7.36
C LYS A 9 19.78 -2.69 7.70
N LEU A 10 19.45 -3.48 6.68
CA LEU A 10 18.93 -4.84 6.87
C LEU A 10 20.04 -5.86 6.60
N ALA A 11 20.11 -6.91 7.43
CA ALA A 11 21.04 -8.02 7.22
C ALA A 11 20.67 -8.84 5.96
N TYR A 12 19.38 -8.84 5.59
CA TYR A 12 18.87 -9.50 4.40
C TYR A 12 17.98 -8.51 3.64
N ASP A 13 18.51 -7.94 2.56
CA ASP A 13 17.78 -7.06 1.66
C ASP A 13 17.50 -7.77 0.32
N GLY A 14 16.69 -8.82 0.41
CA GLY A 14 16.25 -9.57 -0.75
C GLY A 14 15.28 -8.78 -1.62
N GLU A 15 15.22 -9.17 -2.89
CA GLU A 15 14.22 -8.66 -3.81
C GLU A 15 12.85 -9.29 -3.52
N ILE A 16 11.80 -8.46 -3.57
CA ILE A 16 10.41 -8.91 -3.44
C ILE A 16 9.59 -8.51 -4.65
N HIS A 17 8.66 -9.40 -5.01
CA HIS A 17 7.64 -9.15 -6.02
C HIS A 17 6.33 -8.79 -5.35
N LEU A 18 5.75 -7.66 -5.75
CA LEU A 18 4.51 -7.13 -5.20
C LEU A 18 3.59 -6.65 -6.31
N ALA A 19 2.29 -6.83 -6.14
CA ALA A 19 1.29 -6.16 -6.95
C ALA A 19 0.71 -4.96 -6.18
N VAL A 20 0.72 -3.78 -6.80
CA VAL A 20 0.25 -2.52 -6.20
C VAL A 20 -1.04 -2.08 -6.88
N GLY A 21 -2.06 -1.76 -6.08
CA GLY A 21 -3.35 -1.21 -6.52
C GLY A 21 -3.59 0.18 -5.92
N ALA A 22 -4.34 1.02 -6.64
CA ALA A 22 -4.73 2.35 -6.15
C ALA A 22 -5.83 2.31 -5.08
N SER A 23 -6.57 1.20 -5.00
CA SER A 23 -7.59 0.92 -3.99
C SER A 23 -7.55 -0.57 -3.64
N LYS A 24 -8.03 -0.92 -2.44
CA LYS A 24 -8.27 -2.32 -2.03
C LYS A 24 -9.22 -3.08 -2.97
N THR A 25 -10.08 -2.36 -3.69
CA THR A 25 -11.11 -2.92 -4.61
C THR A 25 -10.70 -2.90 -6.07
N GLU A 26 -9.50 -2.39 -6.36
CA GLU A 26 -8.99 -2.27 -7.72
C GLU A 26 -8.96 -3.64 -8.41
N LYS A 27 -9.35 -3.68 -9.70
CA LYS A 27 -9.35 -4.91 -10.49
C LYS A 27 -8.03 -5.09 -11.23
N LYS A 28 -7.36 -3.99 -11.56
CA LYS A 28 -6.08 -3.96 -12.28
C LYS A 28 -4.95 -3.55 -11.34
N TRP A 29 -4.11 -4.52 -11.02
CA TRP A 29 -2.96 -4.38 -10.15
C TRP A 29 -1.69 -4.29 -11.00
N LYS A 30 -0.77 -3.42 -10.60
CA LYS A 30 0.53 -3.25 -11.25
C LYS A 30 1.57 -4.05 -10.52
N ASN A 31 2.12 -5.05 -11.18
CA ASN A 31 3.23 -5.81 -10.63
C ASN A 31 4.50 -4.95 -10.62
N ARG A 32 5.21 -4.97 -9.50
CA ARG A 32 6.44 -4.22 -9.25
C ARG A 32 7.42 -5.11 -8.48
N GLN A 33 8.68 -4.86 -8.74
CA GLN A 33 9.80 -5.45 -8.05
C GLN A 33 10.46 -4.35 -7.23
N MET A 34 10.74 -4.60 -5.96
CA MET A 34 11.46 -3.68 -5.09
C MET A 34 12.25 -4.45 -4.03
N SER A 35 13.21 -3.81 -3.39
CA SER A 35 13.92 -4.42 -2.27
C SER A 35 13.04 -4.48 -1.01
N TRP A 36 13.36 -5.41 -0.11
CA TRP A 36 12.69 -5.49 1.19
C TRP A 36 12.88 -4.21 2.01
N SER A 37 14.05 -3.58 1.93
CA SER A 37 14.34 -2.28 2.54
C SER A 37 13.42 -1.17 2.03
N ASP A 38 13.20 -1.08 0.71
CA ASP A 38 12.35 -0.06 0.11
C ASP A 38 10.88 -0.26 0.50
N PHE A 39 10.43 -1.52 0.57
CA PHE A 39 9.08 -1.83 1.00
C PHE A 39 8.84 -1.48 2.47
N THR A 40 9.77 -1.83 3.35
CA THR A 40 9.65 -1.50 4.79
C THR A 40 9.71 0.00 5.05
N GLN A 41 10.54 0.74 4.32
CA GLN A 41 10.55 2.22 4.36
C GLN A 41 9.21 2.80 3.94
N ARG A 42 8.61 2.26 2.87
CA ARG A 42 7.29 2.70 2.41
C ARG A 42 6.20 2.45 3.46
N LEU A 43 6.25 1.32 4.16
CA LEU A 43 5.29 1.01 5.24
C LEU A 43 5.48 1.88 6.49
N LYS A 44 6.70 2.38 6.72
CA LYS A 44 7.02 3.23 7.88
C LYS A 44 6.28 4.57 7.87
N THR A 45 5.98 5.10 6.68
CA THR A 45 5.33 6.41 6.53
C THR A 45 3.83 6.22 6.33
N PRO A 46 2.99 6.38 7.36
CA PRO A 46 1.54 6.32 7.19
C PRO A 46 1.04 7.51 6.39
N THR A 47 0.03 7.29 5.56
CA THR A 47 -0.71 8.39 4.91
C THR A 47 -1.62 9.05 5.93
N VAL A 48 -1.38 10.34 6.22
CA VAL A 48 -2.25 11.14 7.07
C VAL A 48 -3.42 11.66 6.24
N THR A 49 -4.64 11.29 6.63
CA THR A 49 -5.88 11.78 6.01
C THR A 49 -6.19 13.19 6.52
N GLN A 50 -6.85 14.02 5.70
CA GLN A 50 -7.14 15.43 6.05
C GLN A 50 -8.27 15.60 7.08
N GLU A 51 -8.94 14.52 7.45
CA GLU A 51 -10.13 14.56 8.30
C GLU A 51 -9.76 14.61 9.79
N THR A 52 -10.60 15.28 10.59
CA THR A 52 -10.46 15.26 12.05
C THR A 52 -10.94 13.91 12.61
N VAL A 53 -10.45 13.55 13.80
CA VAL A 53 -10.87 12.33 14.49
C VAL A 53 -12.37 12.35 14.80
N GLU A 54 -12.94 13.53 15.08
CA GLU A 54 -14.37 13.70 15.36
C GLU A 54 -15.22 13.50 14.12
N ASP A 55 -14.82 14.06 12.99
CA ASP A 55 -15.52 13.86 11.71
C ASP A 55 -15.47 12.40 11.29
N TYR A 56 -14.30 11.77 11.37
CA TYR A 56 -14.13 10.35 11.09
C TYR A 56 -15.04 9.47 11.98
N LYS A 57 -15.16 9.78 13.28
CA LYS A 57 -16.03 9.02 14.20
C LYS A 57 -17.52 9.15 13.86
N LYS A 58 -17.94 10.29 13.33
CA LYS A 58 -19.33 10.53 12.89
C LYS A 58 -19.65 9.85 11.55
N MET A 59 -18.65 9.43 10.78
CA MET A 59 -18.87 8.80 9.49
C MET A 59 -19.45 7.38 9.59
N PRO A 60 -20.29 6.97 8.62
CA PRO A 60 -20.67 5.58 8.45
C PRO A 60 -19.46 4.67 8.22
N LYS A 61 -19.53 3.41 8.68
CA LYS A 61 -18.44 2.42 8.52
C LYS A 61 -17.94 2.27 7.08
N SER A 62 -18.81 2.41 6.07
CA SER A 62 -18.40 2.37 4.65
C SER A 62 -17.44 3.52 4.33
N LYS A 63 -17.84 4.76 4.65
CA LYS A 63 -17.03 5.95 4.40
C LYS A 63 -15.73 5.94 5.18
N GLN A 64 -15.76 5.50 6.44
CA GLN A 64 -14.54 5.26 7.22
C GLN A 64 -13.55 4.34 6.51
N GLY A 65 -14.06 3.27 5.88
CA GLY A 65 -13.26 2.33 5.11
C GLY A 65 -12.81 2.83 3.74
N GLU A 66 -13.51 3.80 3.16
CA GLU A 66 -13.15 4.47 1.90
C GLU A 66 -12.07 5.53 2.13
N VAL A 67 -12.21 6.36 3.16
CA VAL A 67 -11.22 7.40 3.49
C VAL A 67 -9.85 6.80 3.84
N LYS A 68 -9.85 5.63 4.48
CA LYS A 68 -8.62 4.88 4.78
C LYS A 68 -8.04 4.13 3.58
N ASP A 69 -8.75 4.10 2.45
CA ASP A 69 -8.29 3.40 1.24
C ASP A 69 -7.31 4.28 0.46
N VAL A 70 -6.04 4.21 0.87
CA VAL A 70 -4.94 4.98 0.27
C VAL A 70 -4.08 4.14 -0.68
N GLY A 71 -4.60 3.00 -1.10
CA GLY A 71 -3.91 2.00 -1.92
C GLY A 71 -3.68 0.68 -1.20
N ALA A 72 -3.37 -0.35 -1.98
CA ALA A 72 -3.23 -1.71 -1.48
C ALA A 72 -2.07 -2.45 -2.13
N PHE A 73 -1.60 -3.49 -1.44
CA PHE A 73 -0.52 -4.37 -1.87
C PHE A 73 -0.95 -5.83 -1.79
N ILE A 74 -0.47 -6.64 -2.72
CA ILE A 74 -0.60 -8.09 -2.69
C ILE A 74 0.81 -8.67 -2.86
N GLY A 75 1.15 -9.62 -1.98
CA GLY A 75 2.40 -10.36 -2.07
C GLY A 75 2.41 -11.23 -3.33
N GLY A 76 3.49 -11.14 -4.10
CA GLY A 76 3.69 -11.92 -5.32
C GLY A 76 3.15 -11.27 -6.59
N TRP A 77 3.23 -12.04 -7.67
CA TRP A 77 2.89 -11.61 -9.02
C TRP A 77 1.45 -11.99 -9.35
N LEU A 78 0.64 -11.03 -9.79
CA LEU A 78 -0.69 -11.34 -10.33
C LEU A 78 -0.59 -11.64 -11.83
N LYS A 79 -1.00 -12.85 -12.21
CA LYS A 79 -1.16 -13.25 -13.61
C LYS A 79 -2.19 -12.31 -14.26
N GLU A 80 -1.80 -11.66 -15.34
CA GLU A 80 -2.59 -10.61 -16.05
C GLU A 80 -2.93 -9.37 -15.20
N GLY A 81 -2.26 -9.17 -14.05
CA GLY A 81 -2.53 -8.05 -13.15
C GLY A 81 -3.94 -8.05 -12.57
N ARG A 82 -4.66 -9.19 -12.59
CA ARG A 82 -6.04 -9.27 -12.14
C ARG A 82 -6.17 -10.13 -10.89
N ARG A 83 -6.76 -9.57 -9.85
CA ARG A 83 -7.20 -10.35 -8.68
C ARG A 83 -8.53 -11.04 -9.03
N LYS A 84 -8.51 -12.38 -9.17
CA LYS A 84 -9.76 -13.15 -9.26
C LYS A 84 -10.43 -13.17 -7.88
N ARG A 85 -11.75 -13.00 -7.86
CA ARG A 85 -12.56 -13.22 -6.66
C ARG A 85 -12.66 -14.74 -6.49
N GLY A 86 -12.11 -15.26 -5.39
CA GLY A 86 -12.38 -16.62 -4.94
C GLY A 86 -13.79 -16.71 -4.36
#